data_AF-A0A4Y2JIU9-F1
#
_entry.id   AF-A0A4Y2JIU9-F1
#
_cell.length_a   1.000
_cell.length_b   1.000
_cell.length_c   1.000
_cell.angle_alpha   90.00
_cell.angle_beta   90.00
_cell.angle_gamma   90.00
#
_symmetry.space_group_name_H-M   'P 1'
#
loop_
_entity.id
_entity.type
_entity.pdbx_description
1 polymer ?
#
loop_
_entity_poly.entity_id
_entity_poly.type
_entity_poly.pdbx_seq_one_letter_code
_entity_poly.pdbx_strand_id
1 'polypeptide(L)'
;MALDILGPLPVTTKGNRYVLVLMDYFTKWPEAIPIPDQEASTVADELVRAWISRYGVPMILHSDQEARLESVHAFARERIKLASERMKTRYDSGATGHHFKEGDQVWMYNPKRRRGLSPKLEQNWEGPYTIVKKLNDVIYRVQRSPNAKPKVIHINRLTPYRGTDHSSV
;
A
#
# COMPACT_ATOMS: atom_id res chain seq x y z
N MET A 1 4.07 -25.56 0.60
CA MET A 1 4.27 -25.41 -0.86
C MET A 1 5.49 -26.19 -1.27
N ALA A 2 5.45 -26.89 -2.40
CA ALA A 2 6.58 -27.59 -3.00
C ALA A 2 7.29 -26.67 -4.01
N LEU A 3 8.62 -26.76 -4.08
CA LEU A 3 9.43 -26.12 -5.11
C LEU A 3 10.33 -27.15 -5.77
N ASP A 4 10.23 -27.27 -7.08
CA ASP A 4 11.05 -28.16 -7.90
C ASP A 4 11.57 -27.44 -9.15
N ILE A 5 12.70 -27.91 -9.71
CA ILE A 5 13.31 -27.31 -10.90
C ILE A 5 13.58 -28.40 -11.92
N LEU A 6 12.95 -28.28 -13.08
CA LEU A 6 13.11 -29.19 -14.19
C LEU A 6 14.11 -28.65 -15.22
N GLY A 7 15.10 -29.46 -15.60
CA GLY A 7 16.07 -29.15 -16.65
C GLY A 7 17.48 -29.71 -16.38
N PRO A 8 18.48 -29.35 -17.20
CA PRO A 8 18.42 -28.35 -18.27
C PRO A 8 17.61 -28.79 -19.50
N LEU A 9 16.87 -27.85 -20.08
CA LEU A 9 16.09 -27.97 -21.32
C LEU A 9 16.76 -27.20 -22.47
N PRO A 10 16.37 -27.46 -23.74
CA PRO A 10 16.80 -26.64 -24.86
C PRO A 10 16.53 -25.15 -24.61
N VAL A 11 17.53 -24.32 -24.95
CA VAL A 11 17.50 -22.88 -24.68
C VAL A 11 16.42 -22.23 -25.52
N THR A 12 15.50 -21.53 -24.87
CA THR A 12 14.50 -20.70 -25.57
C THR A 12 15.14 -19.46 -26.18
N THR A 13 14.43 -18.77 -27.08
CA THR A 13 14.86 -17.47 -27.64
C THR A 13 15.12 -16.40 -26.59
N LYS A 14 14.57 -16.55 -25.38
CA LYS A 14 14.76 -15.65 -24.24
C LYS A 14 15.89 -16.09 -23.29
N GLY A 15 16.63 -17.15 -23.61
CA GLY A 15 17.72 -17.66 -22.78
C GLY A 15 17.29 -18.58 -21.63
N ASN A 16 15.99 -18.88 -21.49
CA ASN A 16 15.49 -19.79 -20.45
C ASN A 16 15.89 -21.23 -20.74
N ARG A 17 16.38 -21.94 -19.72
CA ARG A 17 16.86 -23.33 -19.80
C ARG A 17 16.29 -24.25 -18.71
N TYR A 18 15.54 -23.71 -17.77
CA TYR A 18 14.94 -24.49 -16.70
C TYR A 18 13.48 -24.07 -16.51
N VAL A 19 12.71 -24.92 -15.84
CA VAL A 19 11.34 -24.64 -15.43
C VAL A 19 11.27 -24.78 -13.92
N LEU A 20 10.99 -23.68 -13.23
CA LEU A 20 10.65 -23.67 -11.82
C LEU A 20 9.19 -24.10 -11.67
N VAL A 21 8.95 -25.18 -10.93
CA VAL A 21 7.62 -25.68 -10.61
C VAL A 21 7.33 -25.34 -9.15
N LEU A 22 6.30 -24.53 -8.94
CA LEU A 22 5.75 -24.22 -7.63
C LEU A 22 4.42 -24.96 -7.49
N MET A 23 4.25 -25.71 -6.41
CA MET A 23 3.00 -26.45 -6.18
C MET A 23 2.47 -26.18 -4.78
N ASP A 24 1.23 -25.68 -4.69
CA ASP A 24 0.56 -25.64 -3.40
C ASP A 24 0.01 -27.02 -3.03
N TYR A 25 0.42 -27.53 -1.86
CA TYR A 25 -0.01 -28.84 -1.39
C TYR A 25 -1.49 -28.87 -0.99
N PHE A 26 -2.06 -27.72 -0.58
CA PHE A 26 -3.45 -27.64 -0.15
C PHE A 26 -4.40 -27.61 -1.36
N THR A 27 -4.20 -26.68 -2.29
CA THR A 27 -5.05 -26.55 -3.48
C THR A 27 -4.66 -27.49 -4.63
N LYS A 28 -3.50 -28.15 -4.55
CA LYS A 28 -2.89 -28.93 -5.64
C LYS A 28 -2.69 -28.12 -6.92
N TRP A 29 -2.59 -26.80 -6.82
CA TRP A 29 -2.39 -25.91 -7.95
C TRP A 29 -0.90 -25.84 -8.33
N PRO A 30 -0.52 -26.22 -9.57
CA PRO A 30 0.86 -26.10 -10.05
C PRO A 30 1.06 -24.81 -10.85
N GLU A 31 2.21 -24.19 -10.68
CA GLU A 31 2.67 -23.04 -11.45
C GLU A 31 4.07 -23.31 -12.01
N ALA A 32 4.21 -23.25 -13.33
CA ALA A 32 5.45 -23.50 -14.04
C ALA A 32 6.02 -22.20 -14.62
N ILE A 33 7.22 -21.83 -14.21
CA ILE A 33 7.86 -20.55 -14.55
C ILE A 33 9.18 -20.84 -15.26
N PRO A 34 9.39 -20.35 -16.51
CA PRO A 34 10.64 -20.55 -17.21
C PRO A 34 11.73 -19.65 -16.62
N ILE A 35 12.89 -20.22 -16.27
CA ILE A 35 14.03 -19.50 -15.69
C ILE A 35 15.33 -19.74 -16.49
N PRO A 36 16.25 -18.76 -16.54
CA PRO A 36 17.53 -18.87 -17.24
C PRO A 36 18.53 -19.80 -16.57
N ASP A 37 18.54 -19.82 -15.24
CA ASP A 37 19.49 -20.54 -14.40
C ASP A 37 18.82 -21.02 -13.10
N GLN A 38 19.54 -21.84 -12.33
CA GLN A 38 19.08 -22.35 -11.03
C GLN A 38 19.64 -21.54 -9.85
N GLU A 39 20.07 -20.29 -10.09
CA GLU A 39 20.62 -19.46 -9.01
C GLU A 39 19.55 -19.09 -8.00
N ALA A 40 19.92 -19.02 -6.73
CA ALA A 40 18.99 -18.72 -5.64
C ALA A 40 18.35 -17.33 -5.80
N SER A 41 19.08 -16.37 -6.37
CA SER A 41 18.61 -15.03 -6.72
C SER A 41 17.46 -15.07 -7.72
N THR A 42 17.65 -15.76 -8.84
CA THR A 42 16.64 -15.94 -9.91
C THR A 42 15.39 -16.64 -9.39
N VAL A 43 15.59 -17.73 -8.63
CA VAL A 43 14.48 -18.49 -8.02
C VAL A 43 13.73 -17.65 -7.00
N ALA A 44 14.42 -16.88 -6.15
CA ALA A 44 13.79 -16.00 -5.18
C ALA A 44 13.01 -14.87 -5.84
N ASP A 45 13.54 -14.26 -6.90
CA ASP A 45 12.87 -13.19 -7.64
C ASP A 45 11.58 -13.70 -8.30
N GLU A 46 11.64 -14.85 -8.97
CA GLU A 46 10.44 -15.46 -9.55
C GLU A 46 9.46 -15.97 -8.49
N LEU A 47 9.94 -16.48 -7.35
CA LEU A 47 9.07 -16.85 -6.23
C LEU A 47 8.31 -15.64 -5.67
N VAL A 48 9.00 -14.53 -5.44
CA VAL A 48 8.38 -13.29 -4.93
C VAL A 48 7.37 -12.75 -5.93
N ARG A 49 7.76 -12.69 -7.20
CA ARG A 49 6.94 -12.16 -8.29
C ARG A 49 5.73 -13.05 -8.58
N ALA A 50 5.95 -14.34 -8.73
CA ALA A 50 4.92 -15.25 -9.16
C ALA A 50 4.01 -15.67 -8.00
N TRP A 51 4.56 -16.06 -6.86
CA TRP A 51 3.75 -16.57 -5.76
C TRP A 51 3.39 -15.50 -4.75
N ILE A 52 4.40 -14.92 -4.10
CA ILE A 52 4.20 -14.09 -2.90
C ILE A 52 3.37 -12.86 -3.20
N SER A 53 3.59 -12.23 -4.35
CA SER A 53 2.84 -11.05 -4.79
C SER A 53 1.37 -11.33 -5.10
N ARG A 54 1.00 -12.58 -5.40
CA ARG A 54 -0.37 -12.99 -5.74
C ARG A 54 -1.11 -13.65 -4.58
N TYR A 55 -0.45 -14.55 -3.86
CA TYR A 55 -1.07 -15.44 -2.86
C TYR A 55 -0.56 -15.21 -1.44
N GLY A 56 0.47 -14.37 -1.27
CA GLY A 56 1.12 -14.14 0.03
C GLY A 56 2.24 -15.13 0.35
N VAL A 57 2.86 -14.96 1.52
CA VAL A 57 4.03 -15.74 1.93
C VAL A 57 3.58 -17.13 2.44
N PRO A 58 4.07 -18.23 1.85
CA PRO A 58 3.77 -19.57 2.34
C PRO A 58 4.43 -19.81 3.71
N MET A 59 3.73 -20.45 4.65
CA MET A 59 4.30 -20.78 5.97
C MET A 59 5.40 -21.84 5.90
N ILE A 60 5.29 -22.80 4.98
CA ILE A 60 6.23 -23.90 4.85
C ILE A 60 6.52 -24.12 3.36
N LEU A 61 7.81 -24.17 3.05
CA LEU A 61 8.39 -24.43 1.73
C LEU A 61 9.15 -25.75 1.82
N HIS A 62 8.70 -26.76 1.09
CA HIS A 62 9.38 -28.05 0.97
C HIS A 62 10.06 -28.10 -0.40
N SER A 63 11.35 -28.42 -0.41
CA SER A 63 12.08 -28.77 -1.62
C SER A 63 13.01 -29.92 -1.31
N ASP A 64 13.27 -30.76 -2.30
CA ASP A 64 14.17 -31.91 -2.16
C ASP A 64 15.66 -31.52 -2.00
N GLN A 65 15.98 -30.22 -2.07
CA GLN A 65 17.32 -29.68 -1.92
C GLN A 65 17.41 -28.60 -0.82
N GLU A 66 17.35 -29.05 0.44
CA GLU A 66 17.26 -28.22 1.66
C GLU A 66 18.30 -27.09 1.74
N ALA A 67 19.57 -27.34 1.37
CA ALA A 67 20.63 -26.34 1.46
C ALA A 67 20.45 -25.14 0.51
N ARG A 68 19.79 -25.32 -0.64
CA ARG A 68 19.49 -24.22 -1.57
C ARG A 68 18.31 -23.39 -1.09
N LEU A 69 17.38 -24.02 -0.36
CA LEU A 69 16.17 -23.40 0.13
C LEU A 69 16.47 -22.30 1.16
N GLU A 70 17.43 -22.50 2.05
CA GLU A 70 17.84 -21.46 3.02
C GLU A 70 18.28 -20.17 2.33
N SER A 71 19.09 -20.29 1.26
CA SER A 71 19.53 -19.14 0.48
C SER A 71 18.36 -18.46 -0.25
N VAL A 72 17.46 -19.22 -0.89
CA VAL A 72 16.25 -18.69 -1.54
C VAL A 72 15.35 -17.96 -0.54
N HIS A 73 15.17 -18.53 0.66
CA HIS A 73 14.40 -17.89 1.73
C HIS A 73 15.02 -16.58 2.21
N ALA A 74 16.34 -16.56 2.40
CA ALA A 74 17.06 -15.36 2.79
C ALA A 74 16.89 -14.25 1.74
N PHE A 75 17.11 -14.58 0.46
CA PHE A 75 16.90 -13.64 -0.65
C PHE A 75 15.45 -13.18 -0.76
N ALA A 76 14.46 -14.07 -0.65
CA ALA A 76 13.05 -13.71 -0.70
C ALA A 76 12.66 -12.74 0.43
N ARG A 77 13.14 -12.98 1.67
CA ARG A 77 12.92 -12.06 2.81
C ARG A 77 13.55 -10.69 2.56
N GLU A 78 14.78 -10.65 2.04
CA GLU A 78 15.45 -9.41 1.69
C GLU A 78 14.67 -8.63 0.63
N ARG A 79 14.22 -9.31 -0.44
CA ARG A 79 13.40 -8.70 -1.50
C ARG A 79 12.08 -8.14 -0.97
N ILE A 80 11.39 -8.88 -0.10
CA ILE A 80 10.15 -8.40 0.55
C ILE A 80 10.43 -7.14 1.38
N LYS A 81 11.52 -7.13 2.15
CA LYS A 81 11.93 -5.96 2.95
C LYS A 81 12.19 -4.74 2.07
N LEU A 82 12.98 -4.90 1.00
CA LEU A 82 13.28 -3.83 0.05
C LEU A 82 12.01 -3.31 -0.65
N ALA A 83 11.08 -4.20 -1.02
CA ALA A 83 9.81 -3.82 -1.61
C ALA A 83 8.94 -3.01 -0.62
N SER A 84 8.92 -3.42 0.65
CA SER A 84 8.22 -2.70 1.73
C SER A 84 8.81 -1.30 1.95
N GLU A 85 10.14 -1.17 1.97
CA GLU A 85 10.84 0.11 2.11
C GLU A 85 10.56 1.06 0.93
N ARG A 86 10.56 0.54 -0.30
CA ARG A 86 10.18 1.30 -1.52
C ARG A 86 8.73 1.77 -1.46
N MET A 87 7.83 0.93 -0.95
CA MET A 87 6.43 1.29 -0.79
C MET A 87 6.25 2.40 0.26
N LYS A 88 6.96 2.28 1.40
CA LYS A 88 6.95 3.28 2.47
C LYS A 88 7.47 4.63 1.99
N THR A 89 8.65 4.66 1.36
CA THR A 89 9.23 5.90 0.82
C THR A 89 8.32 6.59 -0.19
N ARG A 90 7.66 5.82 -1.07
CA ARG A 90 6.65 6.35 -2.00
C ARG A 90 5.45 6.96 -1.26
N TYR A 91 4.91 6.28 -0.24
CA TYR A 91 3.79 6.79 0.55
C TYR A 91 4.18 8.09 1.29
N ASP A 92 5.34 8.09 1.95
CA ASP A 92 5.84 9.22 2.73
C ASP A 92 6.18 10.43 1.83
N SER A 93 6.64 10.20 0.59
CA SER A 93 6.98 11.28 -0.35
C SER A 93 5.79 12.17 -0.76
N GLY A 94 4.56 11.65 -0.64
CA GLY A 94 3.32 12.38 -0.94
C GLY A 94 2.71 13.13 0.26
N ALA A 95 3.26 12.97 1.46
CA ALA A 95 2.73 13.58 2.67
C ALA A 95 3.07 15.08 2.73
N THR A 96 2.24 15.91 2.09
CA THR A 96 2.36 17.37 2.19
C THR A 96 2.01 17.85 3.60
N GLY A 97 2.98 18.49 4.28
CA GLY A 97 2.88 18.96 5.67
C GLY A 97 2.01 20.20 5.86
N HIS A 98 0.72 20.13 5.50
CA HIS A 98 -0.23 21.21 5.77
C HIS A 98 -0.55 21.27 7.27
N HIS A 99 0.27 21.95 8.05
CA HIS A 99 0.02 22.15 9.48
C HIS A 99 -0.93 23.32 9.72
N PHE A 100 -1.88 23.14 10.63
CA PHE A 100 -2.82 24.18 11.05
C PHE A 100 -2.52 24.64 12.47
N LYS A 101 -2.82 25.90 12.77
CA LYS A 101 -2.75 26.49 14.11
C LYS A 101 -4.15 26.62 14.71
N GLU A 102 -4.21 26.71 16.03
CA GLU A 102 -5.47 27.01 16.72
C GLU A 102 -5.97 28.40 16.28
N GLY A 103 -7.26 28.48 15.94
CA GLY A 103 -7.87 29.66 15.33
C GLY A 103 -7.98 29.63 13.80
N ASP A 104 -7.21 28.78 13.10
CA ASP A 104 -7.29 28.69 11.64
C ASP A 104 -8.67 28.21 11.17
N GLN A 105 -9.16 28.81 10.09
CA GLN A 105 -10.39 28.36 9.43
C GLN A 105 -10.07 27.30 8.37
N VAL A 106 -10.84 26.22 8.38
CA VAL A 106 -10.67 25.06 7.50
C VAL A 106 -12.01 24.56 6.97
N TRP A 107 -12.00 24.04 5.74
CA TRP A 107 -13.06 23.18 5.23
C TRP A 107 -12.82 21.75 5.72
N MET A 108 -13.89 21.06 6.11
CA MET A 108 -13.87 19.67 6.55
C MET A 108 -14.56 18.77 5.53
N TYR A 109 -13.85 17.76 5.03
CA TYR A 109 -14.42 16.75 4.13
C TYR A 109 -15.37 15.81 4.90
N ASN A 110 -16.64 15.74 4.49
CA ASN A 110 -17.66 14.85 5.00
C ASN A 110 -18.20 13.94 3.88
N PRO A 111 -17.76 12.67 3.80
CA PRO A 111 -18.21 11.74 2.75
C PRO A 111 -19.60 11.13 3.00
N LYS A 112 -20.36 11.63 3.99
CA LYS A 112 -21.69 11.09 4.30
C LYS A 112 -22.68 11.44 3.18
N ARG A 113 -23.18 10.42 2.49
CA ARG A 113 -24.16 10.56 1.42
C ARG A 113 -25.54 10.98 1.94
N ARG A 114 -26.14 11.98 1.32
CA ARG A 114 -27.54 12.37 1.52
C ARG A 114 -28.44 11.55 0.60
N ARG A 115 -29.42 10.84 1.20
CA ARG A 115 -30.45 10.12 0.43
C ARG A 115 -31.25 11.12 -0.42
N GLY A 116 -31.42 10.80 -1.70
CA GLY A 116 -32.18 11.64 -2.65
C GLY A 116 -31.34 12.61 -3.48
N LEU A 117 -30.04 12.77 -3.20
CA LEU A 117 -29.12 13.53 -4.05
C LEU A 117 -28.23 12.59 -4.88
N SER A 118 -27.97 12.96 -6.13
CA SER A 118 -26.94 12.29 -6.93
C SER A 118 -25.56 12.57 -6.31
N PRO A 119 -24.69 11.55 -6.11
CA PRO A 119 -23.35 11.75 -5.55
C PRO A 119 -22.48 12.76 -6.31
N LYS A 120 -22.77 12.98 -7.60
CA LYS A 120 -22.06 13.95 -8.44
C LYS A 120 -22.42 15.41 -8.14
N LEU A 121 -23.57 15.64 -7.50
CA LEU A 121 -24.08 16.98 -7.16
C LEU A 121 -23.96 17.27 -5.66
N GLU A 122 -23.34 16.39 -4.88
CA GLU A 122 -23.22 16.53 -3.43
C GLU A 122 -21.97 17.31 -3.03
N GLN A 123 -22.14 18.38 -2.26
CA GLN A 123 -21.03 19.14 -1.68
C GLN A 123 -20.45 18.39 -0.48
N ASN A 124 -19.35 17.67 -0.70
CA ASN A 124 -18.69 16.87 0.33
C ASN A 124 -17.75 17.67 1.25
N TRP A 125 -17.53 18.96 0.97
CA TRP A 125 -16.73 19.85 1.82
C TRP A 125 -17.65 20.76 2.61
N GLU A 126 -17.64 20.62 3.94
CA GLU A 126 -18.47 21.39 4.87
C GLU A 126 -17.61 22.37 5.67
N GLY A 127 -18.10 23.60 5.90
CA GLY A 127 -17.32 24.62 6.59
C GLY A 127 -17.92 26.02 6.49
N PRO A 128 -17.19 27.04 6.98
CA PRO A 128 -15.90 26.94 7.66
C PRO A 128 -15.99 26.33 9.07
N TYR A 129 -14.93 25.62 9.47
CA TYR A 129 -14.68 25.17 10.84
C TYR A 129 -13.43 25.87 11.38
N THR A 130 -13.39 26.12 12.68
CA THR A 130 -12.20 26.66 13.35
C THR A 130 -11.44 25.52 14.03
N ILE A 131 -10.11 25.52 13.91
CA ILE A 131 -9.24 24.64 14.68
C ILE A 131 -9.27 25.09 16.14
N VAL A 132 -9.83 24.26 17.01
CA VAL A 132 -9.89 24.53 18.46
C VAL A 132 -8.62 24.06 19.15
N LYS A 133 -8.11 22.89 18.75
CA LYS A 133 -6.93 22.30 19.38
C LYS A 133 -6.18 21.37 18.44
N LYS A 134 -4.84 21.45 18.45
CA LYS A 134 -3.98 20.42 17.85
C LYS A 134 -3.81 19.27 18.86
N LEU A 135 -4.28 18.07 18.53
CA LEU A 135 -4.14 16.90 19.42
C LEU A 135 -2.82 16.16 19.16
N ASN A 136 -2.42 16.06 17.89
CA ASN A 136 -1.11 15.61 17.44
C ASN A 136 -0.84 16.20 16.04
N ASP A 137 0.26 15.82 15.38
CA ASP A 137 0.61 16.36 14.06
C ASP A 137 -0.42 16.04 12.96
N VAL A 138 -1.22 15.01 13.18
CA VAL A 138 -2.10 14.40 12.18
C VAL A 138 -3.59 14.61 12.51
N ILE A 139 -3.93 14.92 13.76
CA ILE A 139 -5.29 14.94 14.30
C ILE A 139 -5.54 16.28 14.98
N TYR A 140 -6.61 16.93 14.54
CA TYR A 140 -7.04 18.23 15.02
C TYR A 140 -8.47 18.15 15.55
N ARG A 141 -8.75 18.96 16.56
CA ARG A 141 -10.11 19.21 17.04
C ARG A 141 -10.63 20.46 16.36
N VAL A 142 -11.75 20.33 15.64
CA VAL A 142 -12.40 21.40 14.89
C VAL A 142 -13.80 21.68 15.43
N GLN A 143 -14.25 22.92 15.33
CA GLN A 143 -15.58 23.33 15.80
C GLN A 143 -16.18 24.36 14.84
N ARG A 144 -17.48 24.21 14.52
CA ARG A 144 -18.17 25.07 13.54
C ARG A 144 -18.60 26.42 14.11
N SER A 145 -19.02 26.41 15.37
CA SER A 145 -19.45 27.58 16.12
C SER A 145 -19.26 27.32 17.62
N PRO A 146 -19.20 28.34 18.49
CA PRO A 146 -18.93 28.17 19.92
C PRO A 146 -19.88 27.18 20.62
N ASN A 147 -21.13 27.10 20.15
CA ASN A 147 -22.16 26.22 20.71
C ASN A 147 -22.23 24.84 20.04
N ALA A 148 -21.54 24.64 18.91
CA ALA A 148 -21.54 23.36 18.20
C ALA A 148 -20.60 22.35 18.87
N LYS A 149 -20.98 21.05 18.85
CA LYS A 149 -20.12 19.97 19.36
C LYS A 149 -18.79 19.91 18.58
N PRO A 150 -17.62 19.94 19.25
CA PRO A 150 -16.34 19.76 18.59
C PRO A 150 -16.20 18.38 17.94
N LYS A 151 -15.50 18.32 16.81
CA LYS A 151 -15.18 17.07 16.08
C LYS A 151 -13.68 16.86 16.05
N VAL A 152 -13.23 15.62 16.19
CA VAL A 152 -11.82 15.23 16.06
C VAL A 152 -11.61 14.64 14.68
N ILE A 153 -10.72 15.25 13.89
CA ILE A 153 -10.58 14.99 12.45
C ILE A 153 -9.10 14.86 12.08
N HIS A 154 -8.81 13.92 11.17
CA HIS A 154 -7.49 13.74 10.57
C HIS A 154 -7.18 14.85 9.55
N ILE A 155 -5.94 15.30 9.48
CA ILE A 155 -5.44 16.42 8.66
C ILE A 155 -5.81 16.28 7.17
N ASN A 156 -5.71 15.08 6.59
CA ASN A 156 -6.14 14.77 5.22
C ASN A 156 -7.63 15.07 4.90
N ARG A 157 -8.48 15.30 5.91
CA ARG A 157 -9.88 15.70 5.73
C ARG A 157 -10.09 17.20 5.95
N LEU A 158 -9.01 17.96 6.11
CA LEU A 158 -9.03 19.40 6.30
C LEU A 158 -8.33 20.06 5.13
N THR A 159 -8.85 21.21 4.69
CA THR A 159 -8.18 22.06 3.72
C THR A 159 -8.32 23.52 4.15
N PRO A 160 -7.30 24.38 3.94
CA PRO A 160 -7.35 25.78 4.35
C PRO A 160 -8.60 26.49 3.80
N TYR A 161 -9.31 27.22 4.65
CA TYR A 161 -10.37 28.13 4.20
C TYR A 161 -9.73 29.44 3.74
N ARG A 162 -9.86 29.78 2.46
CA ARG A 162 -9.49 31.10 1.93
C ARG A 162 -10.79 31.89 1.78
N GLY A 163 -11.08 32.74 2.77
CA GLY A 163 -12.23 33.65 2.68
C GLY A 163 -12.06 34.56 1.46
N THR A 164 -13.14 34.77 0.71
CA THR A 164 -13.21 35.91 -0.19
C THR A 164 -13.52 37.12 0.67
N ASP A 165 -12.57 38.03 0.80
CA ASP A 165 -12.77 39.33 1.43
C ASP A 165 -13.73 40.17 0.58
N HIS A 166 -15.03 39.91 0.69
CA HIS A 166 -16.07 40.83 0.24
C HIS A 166 -16.43 41.72 1.43
N SER A 167 -15.53 42.66 1.74
CA SER A 167 -15.77 43.74 2.70
C SER A 167 -15.02 44.97 2.21
N SER A 168 -15.72 45.83 1.47
CA SER A 168 -15.44 47.21 0.98
C SER A 168 -15.91 47.25 -0.48
N VAL A 169 -17.00 47.91 -0.87
CA VAL A 169 -17.47 49.28 -0.59
C VAL A 169 -19.00 49.31 -0.53
#